data_AF-A0A6H2TZQ4-F1
#
_entry.id   AF-A0A6H2TZQ4-F1
#
_cell.length_a   1.000
_cell.length_b   1.000
_cell.length_c   1.000
_cell.angle_alpha   90.00
_cell.angle_beta   90.00
_cell.angle_gamma   90.00
#
_symmetry.space_group_name_H-M   'P 1'
#
loop_
_entity.id
_entity.type
_entity.pdbx_description
1 polymer ?
#
loop_
_entity_poly.entity_id
_entity_poly.type
_entity_poly.pdbx_seq_one_letter_code
_entity_poly.pdbx_strand_id
1 'polypeptide(L)'
;PGVFDKLTQLTYLTLYNNQLKSIPRGAFDNLKSLTHILLYNNPWDCACSDILYLSRWISQHPGVVRDSGNNVDPDSARCSGTNTPVRAVTEASTSPSKCP
;
A
#
# COMPACT_ATOMS: atom_id res chain seq x y z
N PRO A 1 11.85 -2.51 -16.21
CA PRO A 1 11.91 -1.44 -15.19
C PRO A 1 10.49 -1.03 -14.76
N GLY A 2 10.22 -1.15 -13.45
CA GLY A 2 9.01 -0.67 -12.80
C GLY A 2 8.98 0.86 -12.69
N VAL A 3 7.78 1.40 -12.48
CA VAL A 3 7.50 2.85 -12.56
C VAL A 3 8.34 3.70 -11.59
N PHE A 4 8.70 3.16 -10.42
CA PHE A 4 9.45 3.87 -9.39
C PHE A 4 10.93 3.45 -9.28
N ASP A 5 11.40 2.51 -10.11
CA ASP A 5 12.72 1.89 -9.94
C ASP A 5 13.89 2.89 -9.93
N LYS A 6 13.76 3.98 -10.70
CA LYS A 6 14.81 5.00 -10.84
C LYS A 6 14.69 6.15 -9.84
N LEU A 7 13.62 6.20 -9.05
CA LEU A 7 13.33 7.31 -8.15
C LEU A 7 13.94 7.08 -6.75
N THR A 8 15.24 6.74 -6.71
CA THR A 8 15.94 6.36 -5.47
C THR A 8 16.03 7.50 -4.43
N GLN A 9 15.90 8.75 -4.89
CA GLN A 9 15.91 9.97 -4.07
C GLN A 9 14.49 10.48 -3.72
N LEU A 10 13.43 9.75 -4.09
CA LEU A 10 12.06 10.19 -3.80
C LEU A 10 11.79 10.13 -2.29
N THR A 11 11.39 11.26 -1.72
CA THR A 11 11.11 11.42 -0.28
C THR A 11 9.62 11.41 0.04
N TYR A 12 8.78 11.88 -0.90
CA TYR A 12 7.33 11.97 -0.79
C TYR A 12 6.65 11.27 -1.96
N LEU A 13 5.69 10.40 -1.67
CA LEU A 13 4.86 9.74 -2.67
C LEU A 13 3.38 9.86 -2.31
N THR A 14 2.59 10.52 -3.15
CA THR A 14 1.15 10.70 -2.95
C THR A 14 0.38 9.83 -3.94
N LEU A 15 -0.35 8.84 -3.44
CA LEU A 15 -1.23 7.97 -4.25
C LEU A 15 -2.68 7.97 -3.74
N TYR A 16 -2.99 8.76 -2.70
CA TYR A 16 -4.32 8.86 -2.10
C TYR A 16 -5.38 9.41 -3.09
N ASN A 17 -6.66 9.19 -2.81
CA ASN A 17 -7.79 9.62 -3.66
C ASN A 17 -7.68 9.11 -5.11
N ASN A 18 -7.40 7.82 -5.29
CA ASN A 18 -7.34 7.17 -6.60
C ASN A 18 -8.25 5.92 -6.61
N GLN A 19 -8.17 5.13 -7.68
CA GLN A 19 -8.90 3.86 -7.85
C GLN A 19 -7.98 2.64 -7.80
N LEU A 20 -6.86 2.75 -7.07
CA LEU A 20 -5.90 1.65 -6.95
C LEU A 20 -6.52 0.51 -6.12
N LYS A 21 -6.43 -0.71 -6.65
CA LYS A 21 -6.89 -1.94 -5.97
C LYS A 21 -5.74 -2.72 -5.35
N SER A 22 -4.55 -2.64 -5.94
CA SER A 22 -3.33 -3.29 -5.45
C SER A 22 -2.12 -2.47 -5.90
N ILE A 23 -0.93 -2.85 -5.42
CA ILE A 23 0.35 -2.31 -5.91
C ILE A 23 1.13 -3.48 -6.52
N PRO A 24 1.67 -3.35 -7.74
CA PRO A 24 2.50 -4.38 -8.33
C PRO A 24 3.66 -4.77 -7.43
N ARG A 25 3.94 -6.07 -7.36
CA ARG A 25 5.05 -6.60 -6.57
C ARG A 25 6.35 -5.89 -6.93
N GLY A 26 7.04 -5.39 -5.91
CA GLY A 26 8.34 -4.74 -6.02
C GLY A 26 8.30 -3.26 -6.38
N ALA A 27 7.11 -2.67 -6.61
CA ALA A 27 7.01 -1.29 -7.08
C ALA A 27 7.71 -0.27 -6.16
N PHE A 28 7.79 -0.52 -4.85
CA PHE A 28 8.40 0.39 -3.87
C PHE A 28 9.81 -0.03 -3.43
N ASP A 29 10.36 -1.11 -3.98
CA ASP A 29 11.59 -1.72 -3.44
C ASP A 29 12.81 -0.79 -3.51
N ASN A 30 12.85 0.09 -4.50
CA ASN A 30 13.95 1.04 -4.74
C ASN A 30 13.75 2.42 -4.10
N LEU A 31 12.63 2.66 -3.40
CA LEU A 31 12.32 3.94 -2.75
C LEU A 31 13.02 4.09 -1.39
N LYS A 32 14.36 4.02 -1.37
CA LYS A 32 15.17 3.98 -0.15
C LYS A 32 15.15 5.29 0.66
N SER A 33 14.84 6.42 0.02
CA SER A 33 14.79 7.74 0.67
C SER A 33 13.38 8.15 1.11
N LEU A 34 12.40 7.26 1.00
CA LEU A 34 10.99 7.60 1.24
C LEU A 34 10.74 7.87 2.73
N THR A 35 10.05 8.97 3.02
CA THR A 35 9.72 9.41 4.38
C THR A 35 8.21 9.60 4.59
N HIS A 36 7.48 9.80 3.49
CA HIS A 36 6.05 10.02 3.48
C HIS A 36 5.40 9.31 2.29
N ILE A 37 4.39 8.49 2.59
CA ILE A 37 3.50 7.92 1.59
C ILE A 37 2.05 8.05 2.02
N LEU A 38 1.21 8.56 1.13
CA LEU A 38 -0.22 8.72 1.35
C LEU A 38 -0.96 7.71 0.45
N LEU A 39 -1.68 6.77 1.07
CA LEU A 39 -2.36 5.63 0.41
C LEU A 39 -3.86 5.57 0.69
N TYR A 40 -4.40 6.43 1.55
CA TYR A 40 -5.80 6.44 1.95
C TYR A 40 -6.74 6.76 0.77
N ASN A 41 -8.04 6.51 0.93
CA ASN A 41 -9.05 6.74 -0.10
C ASN A 41 -8.70 6.09 -1.45
N ASN A 42 -8.33 4.81 -1.39
CA ASN A 42 -8.25 3.92 -2.55
C ASN A 42 -9.07 2.66 -2.24
N PRO A 43 -9.75 2.06 -3.22
CA PRO A 43 -10.54 0.86 -3.04
C PRO A 43 -9.65 -0.39 -3.03
N TRP A 44 -8.75 -0.51 -2.04
CA TRP A 44 -7.81 -1.64 -1.93
C TRP A 44 -8.56 -2.97 -1.89
N ASP A 45 -8.30 -3.84 -2.87
CA ASP A 45 -8.90 -5.16 -2.97
C ASP A 45 -8.13 -6.15 -2.10
N CYS A 46 -8.59 -6.32 -0.88
CA CYS A 46 -7.97 -7.23 0.07
C CYS A 46 -8.45 -8.69 -0.05
N ALA A 47 -9.32 -9.01 -1.01
CA ALA A 47 -9.75 -10.38 -1.24
C ALA A 47 -8.79 -11.10 -2.21
N CYS A 48 -8.26 -10.37 -3.20
CA CYS A 48 -7.24 -10.83 -4.12
C CYS A 48 -5.85 -10.94 -3.43
N SER A 49 -5.09 -12.01 -3.72
CA SER A 49 -3.75 -12.23 -3.16
C SER A 49 -2.70 -11.20 -3.59
N ASP A 50 -2.94 -10.42 -4.66
CA ASP A 50 -2.00 -9.39 -5.12
C ASP A 50 -1.79 -8.27 -4.09
N ILE A 51 -2.74 -8.09 -3.16
CA ILE A 51 -2.62 -7.13 -2.06
C ILE A 51 -1.47 -7.45 -1.10
N LEU A 52 -1.02 -8.70 -1.06
CA LEU A 52 -0.06 -9.18 -0.06
C LEU A 52 1.27 -8.43 -0.12
N TYR A 53 1.68 -7.97 -1.30
CA TYR A 53 2.87 -7.11 -1.41
C TYR A 53 2.69 -5.82 -0.59
N LEU A 54 1.58 -5.11 -0.81
CA LEU A 54 1.30 -3.85 -0.12
C LEU A 54 1.11 -4.06 1.38
N SER A 55 0.36 -5.10 1.78
CA SER A 55 0.16 -5.45 3.20
C SER A 55 1.50 -5.63 3.93
N ARG A 56 2.39 -6.44 3.34
CA ARG A 56 3.73 -6.68 3.90
C ARG A 56 4.60 -5.44 3.90
N TRP A 57 4.57 -4.67 2.82
CA TRP A 57 5.37 -3.46 2.69
C TRP A 57 4.99 -2.43 3.77
N ILE A 58 3.68 -2.20 4.00
CA ILE A 58 3.21 -1.30 5.07
C ILE A 58 3.63 -1.84 6.44
N SER A 59 3.51 -3.15 6.66
CA SER A 59 3.91 -3.78 7.93
C SER A 59 5.41 -3.60 8.23
N GLN A 60 6.25 -3.57 7.20
CA GLN A 60 7.70 -3.36 7.31
C GLN A 60 8.10 -1.87 7.41
N HIS A 61 7.26 -0.97 6.90
CA HIS A 61 7.53 0.48 6.85
C HIS A 61 6.41 1.32 7.50
N PRO A 62 5.97 1.01 8.73
CA PRO A 62 4.81 1.68 9.31
C PRO A 62 5.05 3.19 9.56
N GLY A 63 6.30 3.59 9.79
CA GLY A 63 6.66 4.97 10.13
C GLY A 63 6.58 5.98 8.98
N VAL A 64 6.43 5.53 7.73
CA VAL A 64 6.37 6.44 6.56
C VAL A 64 4.95 6.63 6.04
N VAL A 65 4.00 5.80 6.45
CA VAL A 65 2.60 5.89 5.99
C VAL A 65 1.88 6.98 6.75
N ARG A 66 1.18 7.85 6.02
CA ARG A 66 0.50 9.03 6.58
C ARG A 66 -1.02 8.97 6.39
N ASP A 67 -1.75 9.59 7.32
CA ASP A 67 -3.18 9.88 7.18
C ASP A 67 -3.42 11.19 6.39
N SER A 68 -4.68 11.62 6.30
CA SER A 68 -5.06 12.89 5.65
C SER A 68 -4.58 14.14 6.40
N GLY A 69 -4.23 14.01 7.67
CA GLY A 69 -3.66 15.06 8.51
C GLY A 69 -2.13 15.09 8.50
N ASN A 70 -1.48 14.25 7.69
CA ASN A 70 -0.03 14.06 7.64
C ASN A 70 0.60 13.47 8.93
N ASN A 71 -0.21 12.88 9.80
CA ASN A 71 0.28 12.13 10.96
C ASN A 71 0.77 10.74 10.52
N VAL A 72 1.68 10.12 11.28
CA VAL A 72 2.02 8.69 11.06
C VAL A 72 0.79 7.86 11.37
N ASP A 73 0.27 7.16 10.36
CA ASP A 73 -0.84 6.23 10.50
C ASP A 73 -0.66 5.06 9.53
N PRO A 74 -0.11 3.92 9.99
CA PRO A 74 0.04 2.73 9.15
C PRO A 74 -1.29 2.03 8.83
N ASP A 75 -2.41 2.47 9.42
CA ASP A 75 -3.76 1.95 9.19
C ASP A 75 -4.58 2.80 8.20
N SER A 76 -3.99 3.87 7.64
CA SER A 76 -4.70 4.80 6.75
C SER A 76 -5.12 4.18 5.41
N ALA A 77 -4.38 3.17 4.93
CA ALA A 77 -4.80 2.33 3.80
C ALA A 77 -5.77 1.25 4.28
N ARG A 78 -7.01 1.29 3.79
CA ARG A 78 -8.10 0.40 4.23
C ARG A 78 -8.68 -0.42 3.09
N CYS A 79 -9.01 -1.67 3.40
CA CYS A 79 -9.64 -2.62 2.50
C CYS A 79 -11.04 -2.16 2.10
N SER A 80 -11.32 -2.23 0.79
CA SER A 80 -12.64 -1.98 0.25
C SER A 80 -13.66 -2.96 0.84
N GLY A 81 -14.81 -2.45 1.28
CA GLY A 81 -15.92 -3.24 1.83
C GLY A 81 -15.80 -3.63 3.30
N THR A 82 -14.60 -3.92 3.83
CA THR A 82 -14.41 -4.33 5.23
C THR A 82 -13.89 -3.22 6.13
N ASN A 83 -13.31 -2.16 5.55
CA ASN A 83 -12.66 -1.06 6.26
C ASN A 83 -11.49 -1.49 7.19
N THR A 84 -11.04 -2.74 7.07
CA THR A 84 -9.90 -3.28 7.81
C THR A 84 -8.60 -2.67 7.27
N PRO A 85 -7.59 -2.43 8.12
CA PRO A 85 -6.29 -1.95 7.63
C PRO A 85 -5.66 -2.95 6.65
N VAL A 86 -5.12 -2.45 5.54
CA VAL A 86 -4.44 -3.28 4.53
C VAL A 86 -3.28 -4.06 5.15
N ARG A 87 -2.54 -3.46 6.09
CA ARG A 87 -1.42 -4.13 6.78
C ARG A 87 -1.81 -5.32 7.65
N ALA A 88 -3.09 -5.45 8.00
CA ALA A 88 -3.59 -6.58 8.80
C ALA A 88 -3.96 -7.79 7.92
N VAL A 89 -3.93 -7.65 6.59
CA VAL A 89 -4.29 -8.72 5.65
C VAL A 89 -3.19 -9.77 5.60
N THR A 90 -3.58 -11.03 5.71
CA THR A 90 -2.68 -12.19 5.66
C THR A 90 -3.04 -13.12 4.51
N GLU A 91 -2.14 -14.03 4.14
CA GLU A 91 -2.40 -15.03 3.09
C GLU A 91 -3.69 -15.82 3.33
N ALA A 92 -3.96 -16.18 4.59
CA ALA A 92 -5.15 -16.94 5.00
C ALA A 92 -6.48 -16.22 4.70
N SER A 93 -6.47 -14.89 4.60
CA SER A 93 -7.65 -14.08 4.29
C SER A 93 -7.83 -13.76 2.80
N THR A 94 -6.87 -14.15 1.96
CA THR A 94 -6.84 -13.82 0.52
C THR A 94 -6.93 -15.06 -0.36
N SER A 95 -7.20 -14.89 -1.66
CA SER A 95 -7.11 -15.98 -2.64
C SER A 95 -6.71 -15.47 -4.02
N PRO A 96 -5.83 -16.19 -4.76
CA PRO A 96 -5.58 -15.91 -6.18
C PRO A 96 -6.83 -16.04 -7.05
N SER A 97 -7.77 -16.92 -6.70
CA SER A 97 -9.03 -17.08 -7.44
C SER A 97 -9.99 -15.91 -7.31
N LYS A 98 -9.72 -14.97 -6.39
CA LYS A 98 -10.49 -13.74 -6.20
C LYS A 98 -9.84 -12.54 -6.89
N CYS A 99 -8.75 -12.76 -7.62
CA CYS A 99 -8.12 -11.73 -8.45
C CYS A 99 -8.82 -11.62 -9.81
N PRO A 100 -8.89 -10.42 -10.40
CA PRO A 100 -9.48 -10.19 -11.72
C PRO A 100 -8.72 -10.88 -12.86
#